data_AF-A0A2V6VK80-F1
#
_entry.id   AF-A0A2V6VK80-F1
#
_cell.length_a   1.000
_cell.length_b   1.000
_cell.length_c   1.000
_cell.angle_alpha   90.00
_cell.angle_beta   90.00
_cell.angle_gamma   90.00
#
_symmetry.space_group_name_H-M   'P 1'
#
loop_
_entity.id
_entity.type
_entity.pdbx_description
1 polymer ?
#
loop_
_entity_poly.entity_id
_entity_poly.type
_entity_poly.pdbx_seq_one_letter_code
_entity_poly.pdbx_strand_id
1 'polypeptide(L)'
;MRHRRHIRIAPLLLVLALAFAVATPTAAGPYREYDIKFTGEAPPPLGASPGDPELINSIAWLMNNKLDLPFPAVTKAYVYVNEATLVDGLVTLGGEKSNEAWDRWRNASGVATRNGVFLRGDHMAWMHLQGRAGLLAHELAHVSQRKLGEGGKLRPAVWILEGHADWVKFQVRDMLGYRPYAESRQNVVRAVVGAATPIKLFPDLQTLSGTAGWTDWTRKLGAITTYCQAFLAVDWLIERYGSAKLAEFMGRFALESAPGENWTTAYPIPYRQFTDEFRARLEDLSRAMPPAAGGSLAASRPSCD
;
A
#
# COMPACT_ATOMS: atom_id res chain seq x y z
N MET A 1 88.01 -10.86 41.51
CA MET A 1 87.27 -9.73 42.09
C MET A 1 86.30 -9.17 41.04
N ARG A 2 85.02 -9.12 41.42
CA ARG A 2 83.88 -8.35 40.86
C ARG A 2 83.54 -8.47 39.37
N HIS A 3 82.53 -9.31 39.13
CA HIS A 3 81.49 -9.13 38.11
C HIS A 3 81.00 -7.68 38.00
N ARG A 4 80.85 -7.17 36.78
CA ARG A 4 79.81 -6.18 36.46
C ARG A 4 79.06 -6.57 35.20
N ARG A 5 77.74 -6.57 35.37
CA ARG A 5 76.69 -7.10 34.51
C ARG A 5 76.48 -6.24 33.26
N HIS A 6 76.06 -6.92 32.20
CA HIS A 6 75.39 -6.36 31.04
C HIS A 6 74.17 -5.53 31.43
N ILE A 7 74.04 -4.34 30.83
CA ILE A 7 72.75 -3.68 30.63
C ILE A 7 72.77 -3.16 29.18
N ARG A 8 72.12 -3.90 28.28
CA ARG A 8 71.75 -3.40 26.95
C ARG A 8 70.43 -2.64 27.14
N ILE A 9 70.48 -1.33 26.96
CA ILE A 9 69.30 -0.46 26.94
C ILE A 9 68.65 -0.63 25.57
N ALA A 10 67.48 -1.27 25.52
CA ALA A 10 66.63 -1.27 24.34
C ALA A 10 65.84 0.05 24.29
N PRO A 11 65.67 0.70 23.13
CA PRO A 11 64.80 1.86 23.03
C PRO A 11 63.34 1.40 23.03
N LEU A 12 62.61 1.76 24.10
CA LEU A 12 61.17 1.60 24.20
C LEU A 12 60.52 2.68 23.31
N LEU A 13 60.12 2.33 22.09
CA LEU A 13 59.26 3.17 21.26
C LEU A 13 57.84 3.13 21.82
N LEU A 14 57.51 4.14 22.63
CA LEU A 14 56.17 4.40 23.13
C LEU A 14 55.31 4.96 21.99
N VAL A 15 54.58 4.10 21.28
CA VAL A 15 53.55 4.53 20.33
C VAL A 15 52.33 4.96 21.15
N LEU A 16 52.19 6.27 21.35
CA LEU A 16 51.01 6.89 21.94
C LEU A 16 49.90 6.87 20.88
N ALA A 17 49.05 5.84 20.88
CA ALA A 17 47.85 5.82 20.07
C ALA A 17 46.83 6.80 20.67
N LEU A 18 46.78 8.03 20.17
CA LEU A 18 45.64 8.92 20.38
C LEU A 18 44.43 8.30 19.68
N ALA A 19 43.57 7.64 20.46
CA ALA A 19 42.23 7.30 20.05
C ALA A 19 41.41 8.60 19.95
N PHE A 20 41.49 9.27 18.80
CA PHE A 20 40.41 10.16 18.38
C PHE A 20 39.21 9.28 18.07
N ALA A 21 38.34 9.09 19.06
CA ALA A 21 36.97 8.69 18.82
C ALA A 21 36.27 9.88 18.12
N VAL A 22 36.52 10.02 16.82
CA VAL A 22 35.57 10.69 15.95
C VAL A 22 34.36 9.78 15.97
N ALA A 23 33.33 10.16 16.72
CA ALA A 23 32.01 9.59 16.56
C ALA A 23 31.60 9.87 15.11
N THR A 24 31.90 8.93 14.22
CA THR A 24 31.31 8.91 12.89
C THR A 24 29.80 8.82 13.13
N PRO A 25 28.99 9.72 12.55
CA PRO A 25 27.55 9.50 12.56
C PRO A 25 27.35 8.12 11.95
N THR A 26 26.73 7.20 12.69
CA THR A 26 26.26 5.94 12.12
C THR A 26 25.44 6.33 10.90
N ALA A 27 25.99 6.11 9.71
CA ALA A 27 25.27 6.35 8.48
C ALA A 27 23.99 5.54 8.61
N ALA A 28 22.84 6.23 8.71
CA ALA A 28 21.56 5.56 8.71
C ALA A 28 21.56 4.63 7.49
N GLY A 29 21.31 3.35 7.71
CA GLY A 29 21.27 2.37 6.63
C GLY A 29 20.30 2.81 5.52
N PRO A 30 20.29 2.13 4.36
CA PRO A 30 19.46 2.53 3.22
C PRO A 30 17.94 2.53 3.53
N TYR A 31 17.55 1.94 4.65
CA TYR A 31 16.20 1.94 5.19
C TYR A 31 16.19 1.86 6.72
N ARG A 32 15.02 2.16 7.31
CA ARG A 32 14.65 1.79 8.68
C ARG A 32 13.71 0.60 8.63
N GLU A 33 13.87 -0.34 9.55
CA GLU A 33 13.04 -1.54 9.66
C GLU A 33 12.14 -1.46 10.90
N TYR A 34 10.89 -1.87 10.75
CA TYR A 34 9.91 -1.94 11.83
C TYR A 34 9.17 -3.29 11.81
N ASP A 35 9.05 -3.91 12.98
CA ASP A 35 8.12 -5.04 13.15
C ASP A 35 6.69 -4.53 13.21
N ILE A 36 5.79 -5.18 12.46
CA ILE A 36 4.37 -4.86 12.43
C ILE A 36 3.63 -5.76 13.41
N LYS A 37 2.93 -5.14 14.37
CA LYS A 37 2.16 -5.80 15.41
C LYS A 37 0.66 -5.68 15.09
N PHE A 38 0.03 -6.82 14.81
CA PHE A 38 -1.41 -6.89 14.49
C PHE A 38 -2.28 -7.17 15.72
N THR A 39 -1.71 -7.77 16.76
CA THR A 39 -2.41 -8.24 17.96
C THR A 39 -2.09 -7.38 19.17
N GLY A 40 -3.06 -7.24 20.08
CA GLY A 40 -2.94 -6.49 21.33
C GLY A 40 -4.33 -6.05 21.81
N GLU A 41 -4.47 -5.66 23.07
CA GLU A 41 -5.77 -5.24 23.63
C GLU A 41 -6.29 -3.94 23.01
N ALA A 42 -5.39 -3.05 22.60
CA ALA A 42 -5.70 -1.75 22.01
C ALA A 42 -4.64 -1.35 20.97
N PRO A 43 -4.97 -0.48 20.00
CA PRO A 43 -3.96 0.08 19.12
C PRO A 43 -3.02 1.00 19.92
N PRO A 44 -1.75 1.16 19.52
CA PRO A 44 -0.89 2.18 20.10
C PRO A 44 -1.56 3.57 20.08
N PRO A 45 -1.43 4.38 21.15
CA PRO A 45 -1.98 5.72 21.15
C PRO A 45 -1.27 6.57 20.09
N LEU A 46 -2.04 7.26 19.25
CA LEU A 46 -1.50 8.20 18.27
C LEU A 46 -1.53 9.62 18.85
N GLY A 47 -0.36 10.23 19.00
CA GLY A 47 -0.23 11.66 19.28
C GLY A 47 -0.55 12.52 18.04
N ALA A 48 -0.41 13.83 18.18
CA ALA A 48 -0.62 14.77 17.06
C ALA A 48 0.40 14.60 15.91
N SER A 49 1.59 14.05 16.20
CA SER A 49 2.64 13.76 15.23
C SER A 49 3.24 12.39 15.51
N PRO A 50 2.50 11.30 15.19
CA PRO A 50 2.96 9.95 15.50
C PRO A 50 4.19 9.59 14.66
N GLY A 51 5.09 8.84 15.26
CA GLY A 51 6.19 8.21 14.55
C GLY A 51 5.69 7.12 13.59
N ASP A 52 6.51 6.76 12.61
CA ASP A 52 6.20 5.66 11.68
C ASP A 52 5.78 4.36 12.40
N PRO A 53 6.51 3.85 13.43
CA PRO A 53 6.12 2.60 14.07
C PRO A 53 4.77 2.68 14.81
N GLU A 54 4.42 3.83 15.38
CA GLU A 54 3.13 4.03 16.06
C GLU A 54 1.99 4.02 15.03
N LEU A 55 2.17 4.74 13.93
CA LEU A 55 1.19 4.82 12.84
C LEU A 55 0.98 3.46 12.17
N ILE A 56 2.07 2.77 11.80
CA ILE A 56 2.03 1.44 11.18
C ILE A 56 1.30 0.45 12.08
N ASN A 57 1.66 0.37 13.37
CA ASN A 57 1.07 -0.59 14.29
C ASN A 57 -0.39 -0.28 14.64
N SER A 58 -0.78 1.00 14.71
CA SER A 58 -2.18 1.39 14.92
C SER A 58 -3.06 1.01 13.74
N ILE A 59 -2.57 1.23 12.52
CA ILE A 59 -3.27 0.82 11.29
C ILE A 59 -3.39 -0.70 11.21
N ALA A 60 -2.28 -1.42 11.43
CA ALA A 60 -2.25 -2.87 11.44
C ALA A 60 -3.24 -3.46 12.46
N TRP A 61 -3.30 -2.89 13.67
CA TRP A 61 -4.27 -3.29 14.69
C TRP A 61 -5.71 -3.05 14.24
N LEU A 62 -6.03 -1.88 13.68
CA LEU A 62 -7.39 -1.59 13.18
C LEU A 62 -7.81 -2.56 12.09
N MET A 63 -6.93 -2.82 11.13
CA MET A 63 -7.21 -3.75 10.03
C MET A 63 -7.47 -5.17 10.55
N ASN A 64 -6.66 -5.66 11.48
CA ASN A 64 -6.82 -7.00 12.04
C ASN A 64 -8.04 -7.15 12.96
N ASN A 65 -8.30 -6.16 13.82
CA ASN A 65 -9.28 -6.28 14.92
C ASN A 65 -10.62 -5.60 14.65
N LYS A 66 -10.72 -4.73 13.63
CA LYS A 66 -11.95 -4.01 13.28
C LYS A 66 -12.44 -4.30 11.87
N LEU A 67 -11.56 -4.73 10.96
CA LEU A 67 -11.93 -5.12 9.59
C LEU A 67 -11.79 -6.63 9.36
N ASP A 68 -11.44 -7.40 10.39
CA ASP A 68 -11.26 -8.86 10.35
C ASP A 68 -10.31 -9.34 9.23
N LEU A 69 -9.30 -8.52 8.91
CA LEU A 69 -8.33 -8.81 7.86
C LEU A 69 -7.20 -9.69 8.44
N PRO A 70 -6.93 -10.88 7.85
CA PRO A 70 -5.87 -11.75 8.35
C PRO A 70 -4.50 -11.27 7.89
N PHE A 71 -3.45 -11.55 8.67
CA PHE A 71 -2.06 -11.22 8.33
C PHE A 71 -1.12 -12.40 8.61
N PRO A 72 0.06 -12.45 7.96
CA PRO A 72 1.13 -13.35 8.37
C PRO A 72 1.60 -13.04 9.79
N ALA A 73 1.98 -14.08 10.55
CA ALA A 73 2.41 -13.95 11.94
C ALA A 73 3.61 -13.00 12.12
N VAL A 74 4.48 -12.93 11.11
CA VAL A 74 5.61 -12.00 11.05
C VAL A 74 5.48 -11.18 9.78
N THR A 75 5.34 -9.86 9.94
CA THR A 75 5.37 -8.89 8.85
C THR A 75 6.25 -7.72 9.25
N LYS A 76 7.08 -7.23 8.32
CA LYS A 76 7.98 -6.09 8.52
C LYS A 76 7.61 -4.95 7.57
N ALA A 77 7.90 -3.73 8.01
CA ALA A 77 7.91 -2.54 7.18
C ALA A 77 9.34 -2.04 7.01
N TYR A 78 9.72 -1.71 5.78
CA TYR A 78 11.02 -1.16 5.42
C TYR A 78 10.79 0.24 4.82
N VAL A 79 11.24 1.28 5.53
CA VAL A 79 11.13 2.68 5.09
C VAL A 79 12.48 3.10 4.53
N TYR A 80 12.59 3.13 3.20
CA TYR A 80 13.79 3.48 2.46
C TYR A 80 13.99 4.98 2.38
N VAL A 81 15.23 5.43 2.19
CA VAL A 81 15.53 6.86 2.11
C VAL A 81 14.86 7.51 0.89
N ASN A 82 14.96 6.87 -0.28
CA ASN A 82 14.46 7.41 -1.55
C ASN A 82 14.15 6.30 -2.58
N GLU A 83 13.71 6.70 -3.77
CA GLU A 83 13.42 5.82 -4.91
C GLU A 83 14.52 4.80 -5.21
N ALA A 84 15.77 5.25 -5.35
CA ALA A 84 16.88 4.36 -5.73
C ALA A 84 17.10 3.27 -4.68
N THR A 85 17.10 3.65 -3.40
CA THR A 85 17.24 2.68 -2.29
C THR A 85 16.03 1.75 -2.17
N LEU A 86 14.82 2.23 -2.48
CA LEU A 86 13.61 1.41 -2.48
C LEU A 86 13.68 0.33 -3.57
N VAL A 87 14.04 0.70 -4.81
CA VAL A 87 14.13 -0.26 -5.91
C VAL A 87 15.20 -1.31 -5.63
N ASP A 88 16.37 -0.91 -5.12
CA ASP A 88 17.42 -1.85 -4.68
C ASP A 88 16.90 -2.79 -3.59
N GLY A 89 16.19 -2.26 -2.60
CA GLY A 89 15.52 -3.02 -1.55
C GLY A 89 14.50 -4.03 -2.06
N LEU A 90 13.69 -3.65 -3.05
CA LEU A 90 12.70 -4.54 -3.66
C LEU A 90 13.36 -5.72 -4.37
N VAL A 91 14.52 -5.51 -5.00
CA VAL A 91 15.28 -6.58 -5.65
C VAL A 91 15.96 -7.47 -4.61
N THR A 92 16.64 -6.88 -3.63
CA THR A 92 17.50 -7.61 -2.68
C THR A 92 16.73 -8.29 -1.55
N LEU A 93 15.73 -7.61 -0.99
CA LEU A 93 14.91 -8.08 0.13
C LEU A 93 13.47 -8.41 -0.28
N GLY A 94 12.91 -7.68 -1.24
CA GLY A 94 11.53 -7.89 -1.70
C GLY A 94 11.34 -9.13 -2.58
N GLY A 95 12.43 -9.65 -3.18
CA GLY A 95 12.40 -10.79 -4.08
C GLY A 95 11.90 -10.46 -5.49
N GLU A 96 11.85 -9.17 -5.87
CA GLU A 96 11.51 -8.74 -7.22
C GLU A 96 12.67 -8.99 -8.19
N LYS A 97 12.36 -9.22 -9.46
CA LYS A 97 13.39 -9.38 -10.51
C LYS A 97 13.96 -8.03 -10.89
N SER A 98 15.29 -7.95 -11.00
CA SER A 98 16.02 -6.68 -11.20
C SER A 98 15.63 -5.90 -12.45
N ASN A 99 15.33 -6.58 -13.56
CA ASN A 99 14.93 -5.96 -14.82
C ASN A 99 13.47 -5.46 -14.81
N GLU A 100 12.61 -5.99 -13.94
CA GLU A 100 11.20 -5.62 -13.85
C GLU A 100 10.97 -4.55 -12.78
N ALA A 101 11.79 -4.53 -11.72
CA ALA A 101 11.57 -3.69 -10.55
C ALA A 101 11.67 -2.18 -10.87
N TRP A 102 12.65 -1.77 -11.66
CA TRP A 102 12.85 -0.36 -12.04
C TRP A 102 11.67 0.19 -12.85
N ASP A 103 11.29 -0.51 -13.91
CA ASP A 103 10.22 -0.07 -14.81
C ASP A 103 8.85 -0.04 -14.12
N ARG A 104 8.63 -0.99 -13.19
CA ARG A 104 7.36 -1.18 -12.53
C ARG A 104 7.18 -0.29 -11.30
N TRP A 105 8.23 -0.09 -10.51
CA TRP A 105 8.11 0.46 -9.15
C TRP A 105 8.78 1.81 -8.93
N ARG A 106 9.48 2.38 -9.91
CA ARG A 106 10.14 3.69 -9.73
C ARG A 106 9.20 4.80 -9.24
N ASN A 107 7.94 4.79 -9.68
CA ASN A 107 6.95 5.79 -9.26
C ASN A 107 6.15 5.36 -8.02
N ALA A 108 6.46 4.22 -7.41
CA ALA A 108 5.72 3.69 -6.28
C ALA A 108 6.04 4.47 -5.00
N SER A 109 5.01 4.72 -4.20
CA SER A 109 5.14 5.28 -2.85
C SER A 109 5.33 4.18 -1.81
N GLY A 110 4.77 3.00 -2.10
CA GLY A 110 4.87 1.79 -1.31
C GLY A 110 4.67 0.58 -2.21
N VAL A 111 5.16 -0.57 -1.77
CA VAL A 111 4.97 -1.87 -2.42
C VAL A 111 4.89 -2.94 -1.35
N ALA A 112 3.80 -3.70 -1.35
CA ALA A 112 3.65 -4.90 -0.53
C ALA A 112 4.19 -6.14 -1.25
N THR A 113 5.21 -6.80 -0.68
CA THR A 113 5.80 -8.05 -1.19
C THR A 113 5.62 -9.19 -0.19
N ARG A 114 5.96 -10.43 -0.58
CA ARG A 114 5.94 -11.60 0.32
C ARG A 114 6.74 -11.39 1.60
N ASN A 115 7.76 -10.53 1.56
CA ASN A 115 8.69 -10.32 2.67
C ASN A 115 8.36 -9.07 3.51
N GLY A 116 7.31 -8.32 3.18
CA GLY A 116 6.87 -7.18 3.97
C GLY A 116 6.29 -6.04 3.14
N VAL A 117 6.28 -4.85 3.72
CA VAL A 117 5.89 -3.60 3.07
C VAL A 117 7.12 -2.73 2.88
N PHE A 118 7.34 -2.24 1.67
CA PHE A 118 8.49 -1.46 1.26
C PHE A 118 8.02 -0.05 0.90
N LEU A 119 8.56 0.98 1.54
CA LEU A 119 8.01 2.33 1.52
C LEU A 119 9.07 3.35 1.11
N ARG A 120 8.68 4.35 0.31
CA ARG A 120 9.55 5.46 -0.12
C ARG A 120 9.52 6.59 0.92
N GLY A 121 10.52 6.64 1.78
CA GLY A 121 10.56 7.52 2.96
C GLY A 121 10.63 9.01 2.64
N ASP A 122 11.37 9.41 1.60
CA ASP A 122 11.35 10.80 1.09
C ASP A 122 9.93 11.24 0.73
N HIS A 123 9.17 10.38 0.06
CA HIS A 123 7.80 10.69 -0.34
C HIS A 123 6.86 10.70 0.86
N MET A 124 7.00 9.74 1.78
CA MET A 124 6.24 9.77 3.04
C MET A 124 6.49 11.05 3.83
N ALA A 125 7.72 11.58 3.83
CA ALA A 125 8.06 12.82 4.52
C ALA A 125 7.33 14.05 3.96
N TRP A 126 6.99 14.05 2.67
CA TRP A 126 6.18 15.11 2.03
C TRP A 126 4.68 14.94 2.22
N MET A 127 4.21 13.74 2.57
CA MET A 127 2.79 13.47 2.78
C MET A 127 2.31 14.01 4.12
N HIS A 128 1.13 14.64 4.10
CA HIS A 128 0.40 14.91 5.34
C HIS A 128 0.03 13.59 6.06
N LEU A 129 -0.27 13.66 7.35
CA LEU A 129 -0.51 12.48 8.20
C LEU A 129 -1.58 11.53 7.62
N GLN A 130 -2.71 12.06 7.17
CA GLN A 130 -3.76 11.27 6.52
C GLN A 130 -3.28 10.59 5.21
N GLY A 131 -2.39 11.24 4.46
CA GLY A 131 -1.75 10.69 3.27
C GLY A 131 -0.93 9.46 3.61
N ARG A 132 0.00 9.61 4.56
CA ARG A 132 0.82 8.49 5.10
C ARG A 132 -0.04 7.35 5.61
N ALA A 133 -1.07 7.65 6.40
CA ALA A 133 -1.97 6.63 6.94
C ALA A 133 -2.71 5.85 5.84
N GLY A 134 -3.14 6.55 4.79
CA GLY A 134 -3.79 5.90 3.65
C GLY A 134 -2.85 5.01 2.83
N LEU A 135 -1.63 5.45 2.57
CA LEU A 135 -0.61 4.65 1.91
C LEU A 135 -0.34 3.36 2.70
N LEU A 136 -0.08 3.48 4.00
CA LEU A 136 0.20 2.34 4.87
C LEU A 136 -0.96 1.34 4.90
N ALA A 137 -2.19 1.82 5.03
CA ALA A 137 -3.39 0.97 5.03
C ALA A 137 -3.59 0.25 3.69
N HIS A 138 -3.35 0.94 2.57
CA HIS A 138 -3.43 0.37 1.23
C HIS A 138 -2.39 -0.76 1.05
N GLU A 139 -1.13 -0.50 1.37
CA GLU A 139 -0.08 -1.53 1.23
C GLU A 139 -0.29 -2.72 2.18
N LEU A 140 -0.74 -2.48 3.42
CA LEU A 140 -1.08 -3.56 4.34
C LEU A 140 -2.28 -4.37 3.84
N ALA A 141 -3.23 -3.78 3.13
CA ALA A 141 -4.35 -4.53 2.55
C ALA A 141 -3.84 -5.58 1.55
N HIS A 142 -2.81 -5.27 0.77
CA HIS A 142 -2.16 -6.25 -0.11
C HIS A 142 -1.43 -7.37 0.65
N VAL A 143 -0.88 -7.10 1.83
CA VAL A 143 -0.34 -8.15 2.71
C VAL A 143 -1.47 -9.11 3.12
N SER A 144 -2.61 -8.58 3.54
CA SER A 144 -3.77 -9.38 3.95
C SER A 144 -4.39 -10.17 2.80
N GLN A 145 -4.54 -9.56 1.62
CA GLN A 145 -4.99 -10.25 0.40
C GLN A 145 -4.12 -11.46 0.05
N ARG A 146 -2.79 -11.33 0.17
CA ARG A 146 -1.87 -12.46 -0.03
C ARG A 146 -2.05 -13.54 1.02
N LYS A 147 -2.33 -13.17 2.27
CA LYS A 147 -2.62 -14.12 3.34
C LYS A 147 -3.92 -14.88 3.10
N LEU A 148 -4.96 -14.19 2.62
CA LEU A 148 -6.24 -14.82 2.26
C LEU A 148 -6.07 -15.89 1.18
N GLY A 149 -5.33 -15.58 0.11
CA GLY A 149 -5.08 -16.51 -0.99
C GLY A 149 -3.87 -17.43 -0.82
N GLU A 150 -3.30 -17.53 0.39
CA GLU A 150 -2.04 -18.25 0.63
C GLU A 150 -2.16 -19.73 0.23
N GLY A 151 -1.10 -20.26 -0.41
CA GLY A 151 -1.08 -21.61 -0.99
C GLY A 151 -1.59 -21.69 -2.43
N GLY A 152 -2.36 -20.68 -2.88
CA GLY A 152 -2.83 -20.58 -4.26
C GLY A 152 -1.79 -20.04 -5.24
N LYS A 153 -1.92 -20.43 -6.52
CA LYS A 153 -1.14 -19.88 -7.65
C LYS A 153 -1.85 -18.73 -8.36
N LEU A 154 -3.18 -18.71 -8.30
CA LEU A 154 -4.02 -17.70 -8.94
C LEU A 154 -4.32 -16.56 -7.97
N ARG A 155 -4.83 -15.45 -8.49
CA ARG A 155 -5.20 -14.27 -7.71
C ARG A 155 -6.47 -13.61 -8.26
N PRO A 156 -7.18 -12.83 -7.44
CA PRO A 156 -8.26 -11.97 -7.91
C PRO A 156 -7.81 -11.03 -9.05
N ALA A 157 -8.79 -10.54 -9.80
CA ALA A 157 -8.57 -9.50 -10.80
C ALA A 157 -7.93 -8.25 -10.16
N VAL A 158 -7.03 -7.57 -10.88
CA VAL A 158 -6.26 -6.43 -10.31
C VAL A 158 -7.19 -5.33 -9.81
N TRP A 159 -8.25 -4.98 -10.55
CA TRP A 159 -9.23 -4.00 -10.07
C TRP A 159 -9.88 -4.37 -8.73
N ILE A 160 -10.03 -5.67 -8.41
CA ILE A 160 -10.56 -6.11 -7.11
C ILE A 160 -9.51 -5.87 -6.01
N LEU A 161 -8.25 -6.20 -6.29
CA LEU A 161 -7.15 -6.04 -5.34
C LEU A 161 -6.95 -4.56 -4.98
N GLU A 162 -6.83 -3.71 -5.99
CA GLU A 162 -6.59 -2.27 -5.85
C GLU A 162 -7.81 -1.56 -5.27
N GLY A 163 -9.02 -1.89 -5.76
CA GLY A 163 -10.25 -1.32 -5.23
C GLY A 163 -10.51 -1.68 -3.77
N HIS A 164 -10.18 -2.91 -3.36
CA HIS A 164 -10.25 -3.32 -1.96
C HIS A 164 -9.19 -2.62 -1.10
N ALA A 165 -7.97 -2.47 -1.60
CA ALA A 165 -6.92 -1.76 -0.88
C ALA A 165 -7.33 -0.29 -0.62
N ASP A 166 -7.95 0.37 -1.59
CA ASP A 166 -8.51 1.71 -1.42
C ASP A 166 -9.73 1.75 -0.49
N TRP A 167 -10.61 0.74 -0.55
CA TRP A 167 -11.70 0.62 0.41
C TRP A 167 -11.17 0.54 1.86
N VAL A 168 -10.18 -0.32 2.11
CA VAL A 168 -9.52 -0.44 3.44
C VAL A 168 -8.86 0.87 3.85
N LYS A 169 -8.15 1.53 2.94
CA LYS A 169 -7.54 2.85 3.17
C LYS A 169 -8.57 3.88 3.66
N PHE A 170 -9.75 3.95 3.05
CA PHE A 170 -10.77 4.90 3.48
C PHE A 170 -11.42 4.50 4.81
N GLN A 171 -11.66 3.21 5.06
CA GLN A 171 -12.15 2.71 6.35
C GLN A 171 -11.18 3.05 7.48
N VAL A 172 -9.88 2.81 7.28
CA VAL A 172 -8.85 3.12 8.28
C VAL A 172 -8.75 4.62 8.53
N ARG A 173 -8.78 5.45 7.49
CA ARG A 173 -8.79 6.92 7.65
C ARG A 173 -10.00 7.41 8.45
N ASP A 174 -11.15 6.76 8.30
CA ASP A 174 -12.37 7.05 9.08
C ASP A 174 -12.20 6.64 10.55
N MET A 175 -11.78 5.39 10.80
CA MET A 175 -11.56 4.88 12.17
C MET A 175 -10.48 5.66 12.94
N LEU A 176 -9.50 6.25 12.25
CA LEU A 176 -8.49 7.14 12.84
C LEU A 176 -8.99 8.58 13.04
N GLY A 177 -10.21 8.89 12.60
CA GLY A 177 -10.81 10.23 12.69
C GLY A 177 -10.21 11.26 11.72
N TYR A 178 -9.47 10.83 10.70
CA TYR A 178 -8.81 11.74 9.76
C TYR A 178 -9.72 12.24 8.65
N ARG A 179 -10.63 11.40 8.16
CA ARG A 179 -11.68 11.80 7.21
C ARG A 179 -12.80 10.75 7.21
N PRO A 180 -14.07 11.16 7.32
CA PRO A 180 -15.21 10.24 7.22
C PRO A 180 -15.20 9.43 5.92
N TYR A 181 -15.61 8.16 5.98
CA TYR A 181 -15.69 7.29 4.80
C TYR A 181 -16.58 7.89 3.71
N ALA A 182 -17.76 8.41 4.10
CA ALA A 182 -18.72 9.04 3.19
C ALA A 182 -18.12 10.24 2.43
N GLU A 183 -17.30 11.05 3.08
CA GLU A 183 -16.61 12.18 2.44
C GLU A 183 -15.56 11.68 1.45
N SER A 184 -14.78 10.66 1.81
CA SER A 184 -13.80 10.03 0.91
C SER A 184 -14.47 9.47 -0.34
N ARG A 185 -15.59 8.75 -0.17
CA ARG A 185 -16.41 8.22 -1.28
C ARG A 185 -16.92 9.33 -2.20
N GLN A 186 -17.48 10.40 -1.63
CA GLN A 186 -17.95 11.55 -2.42
C GLN A 186 -16.81 12.26 -3.17
N ASN A 187 -15.63 12.37 -2.56
CA ASN A 187 -14.44 12.91 -3.23
C ASN A 187 -14.06 12.06 -4.45
N VAL A 188 -14.09 10.73 -4.35
CA VAL A 188 -13.82 9.85 -5.49
C VAL A 188 -14.89 9.99 -6.57
N VAL A 189 -16.18 10.05 -6.21
CA VAL A 189 -17.25 10.30 -7.18
C VAL A 189 -17.03 11.62 -7.93
N ARG A 190 -16.71 12.71 -7.20
CA ARG A 190 -16.38 14.00 -7.81
C ARG A 190 -15.15 13.94 -8.71
N ALA A 191 -14.11 13.18 -8.34
CA ALA A 191 -12.92 12.97 -9.16
C ALA A 191 -13.25 12.27 -10.49
N VAL A 192 -14.07 11.22 -10.42
CA VAL A 192 -14.51 10.43 -11.59
C VAL A 192 -15.40 11.25 -12.52
N VAL A 193 -16.40 11.96 -11.98
CA VAL A 193 -17.31 12.81 -12.78
C VAL A 193 -16.57 14.01 -13.38
N GLY A 194 -15.64 14.61 -12.63
CA GLY A 194 -14.83 15.75 -13.06
C GLY A 194 -13.58 15.38 -13.85
N ALA A 195 -13.40 14.11 -14.21
CA ALA A 195 -12.21 13.66 -14.94
C ALA A 195 -12.13 14.30 -16.33
N ALA A 196 -10.90 14.61 -16.77
CA ALA A 196 -10.68 15.13 -18.13
C ALA A 196 -11.08 14.11 -19.22
N THR A 197 -10.90 12.82 -18.94
CA THR A 197 -11.39 11.74 -19.79
C THR A 197 -12.86 11.46 -19.45
N PRO A 198 -13.78 11.45 -20.43
CA PRO A 198 -15.16 11.03 -20.19
C PRO A 198 -15.26 9.57 -19.73
N ILE A 199 -16.19 9.27 -18.81
CA ILE A 199 -16.42 7.91 -18.27
C ILE A 199 -16.62 6.85 -19.36
N LYS A 200 -17.29 7.19 -20.46
CA LYS A 200 -17.49 6.31 -21.63
C LYS A 200 -16.18 5.85 -22.30
N LEU A 201 -15.07 6.55 -22.04
CA LEU A 201 -13.74 6.24 -22.55
C LEU A 201 -12.83 5.60 -21.48
N PHE A 202 -13.34 5.35 -20.27
CA PHE A 202 -12.59 4.61 -19.26
C PHE A 202 -12.44 3.14 -19.71
N PRO A 203 -11.31 2.49 -19.39
CA PRO A 203 -11.19 1.06 -19.58
C PRO A 203 -12.25 0.29 -18.78
N ASP A 204 -12.78 -0.78 -19.36
CA ASP A 204 -13.67 -1.69 -18.63
C ASP A 204 -12.93 -2.50 -17.56
N LEU A 205 -13.68 -3.06 -16.60
CA LEU A 205 -13.08 -3.84 -15.51
C LEU A 205 -12.40 -5.11 -16.02
N GLN A 206 -12.86 -5.66 -17.15
CA GLN A 206 -12.22 -6.82 -17.78
C GLN A 206 -10.81 -6.47 -18.27
N THR A 207 -10.65 -5.31 -18.90
CA THR A 207 -9.37 -4.75 -19.33
C THR A 207 -8.44 -4.49 -18.15
N LEU A 208 -9.01 -4.06 -17.01
CA LEU A 208 -8.28 -3.85 -15.76
C LEU A 208 -8.08 -5.12 -14.91
N SER A 209 -8.43 -6.30 -15.42
CA SER A 209 -8.33 -7.54 -14.64
C SER A 209 -6.89 -8.06 -14.53
N GLY A 210 -6.01 -7.73 -15.49
CA GLY A 210 -4.62 -8.17 -15.52
C GLY A 210 -3.62 -7.03 -15.29
N THR A 211 -2.41 -7.37 -14.80
CA THR A 211 -1.36 -6.38 -14.50
C THR A 211 -0.95 -5.57 -15.72
N ALA A 212 -0.80 -6.18 -16.91
CA ALA A 212 -0.41 -5.45 -18.12
C ALA A 212 -1.44 -4.36 -18.48
N GLY A 213 -2.73 -4.72 -18.51
CA GLY A 213 -3.81 -3.76 -18.76
C GLY A 213 -3.87 -2.67 -17.70
N TRP A 214 -3.77 -3.03 -16.43
CA TRP A 214 -3.72 -2.08 -15.32
C TRP A 214 -2.59 -1.05 -15.46
N THR A 215 -1.36 -1.52 -15.68
CA THR A 215 -0.17 -0.67 -15.82
C THR A 215 -0.29 0.24 -17.04
N ASP A 216 -0.72 -0.29 -18.18
CA ASP A 216 -0.86 0.49 -19.40
C ASP A 216 -1.89 1.61 -19.26
N TRP A 217 -3.07 1.31 -18.72
CA TRP A 217 -4.12 2.30 -18.56
C TRP A 217 -3.83 3.29 -17.45
N THR A 218 -3.23 2.86 -16.34
CA THR A 218 -2.78 3.78 -15.28
C THR A 218 -1.75 4.77 -15.84
N ARG A 219 -0.81 4.31 -16.68
CA ARG A 219 0.17 5.19 -17.32
C ARG A 219 -0.45 6.12 -18.37
N LYS A 220 -1.43 5.64 -19.14
CA LYS A 220 -2.07 6.41 -20.23
C LYS A 220 -3.06 7.45 -19.72
N LEU A 221 -3.90 7.08 -18.75
CA LEU A 221 -5.06 7.86 -18.32
C LEU A 221 -5.08 8.20 -16.83
N GLY A 222 -4.12 7.69 -16.04
CA GLY A 222 -3.96 8.03 -14.63
C GLY A 222 -4.93 7.32 -13.68
N ALA A 223 -4.73 7.59 -12.39
CA ALA A 223 -5.37 6.85 -11.30
C ALA A 223 -6.89 7.00 -11.22
N ILE A 224 -7.46 8.09 -11.75
CA ILE A 224 -8.92 8.27 -11.73
C ILE A 224 -9.63 7.19 -12.56
N THR A 225 -9.05 6.84 -13.71
CA THR A 225 -9.65 5.86 -14.63
C THR A 225 -9.39 4.40 -14.23
N THR A 226 -8.47 4.18 -13.27
CA THR A 226 -8.08 2.86 -12.77
C THR A 226 -8.47 2.70 -11.29
N TYR A 227 -7.69 3.25 -10.37
CA TYR A 227 -7.89 3.16 -8.91
C TYR A 227 -9.26 3.68 -8.45
N CYS A 228 -9.66 4.91 -8.81
CA CYS A 228 -10.96 5.43 -8.38
C CYS A 228 -12.15 4.62 -8.93
N GLN A 229 -12.09 4.19 -10.20
CA GLN A 229 -13.11 3.30 -10.77
C GLN A 229 -13.13 1.94 -10.04
N ALA A 230 -11.97 1.36 -9.77
CA ALA A 230 -11.82 0.10 -9.04
C ALA A 230 -12.38 0.17 -7.62
N PHE A 231 -12.09 1.26 -6.89
CA PHE A 231 -12.68 1.55 -5.59
C PHE A 231 -14.20 1.59 -5.68
N LEU A 232 -14.78 2.35 -6.61
CA LEU A 232 -16.25 2.44 -6.74
C LEU A 232 -16.88 1.08 -7.10
N ALA A 233 -16.20 0.24 -7.87
CA ALA A 233 -16.65 -1.11 -8.17
C ALA A 233 -16.67 -1.98 -6.91
N VAL A 234 -15.57 -1.97 -6.14
CA VAL A 234 -15.46 -2.76 -4.90
C VAL A 234 -16.41 -2.24 -3.81
N ASP A 235 -16.51 -0.92 -3.64
CA ASP A 235 -17.47 -0.28 -2.74
C ASP A 235 -18.89 -0.74 -3.06
N TRP A 236 -19.29 -0.74 -4.34
CA TRP A 236 -20.61 -1.20 -4.74
C TRP A 236 -20.82 -2.71 -4.53
N LEU A 237 -19.77 -3.52 -4.72
CA LEU A 237 -19.81 -4.95 -4.43
C LEU A 237 -20.01 -5.21 -2.92
N ILE A 238 -19.32 -4.45 -2.07
CA ILE A 238 -19.44 -4.50 -0.61
C ILE A 238 -20.80 -3.98 -0.14
N GLU A 239 -21.32 -2.90 -0.72
CA GLU A 239 -22.68 -2.38 -0.44
C GLU A 239 -23.74 -3.47 -0.69
N ARG A 240 -23.58 -4.29 -1.73
CA ARG A 240 -24.57 -5.33 -2.11
C ARG A 240 -24.44 -6.62 -1.31
N TYR A 241 -23.21 -7.06 -1.01
CA TYR A 241 -22.97 -8.42 -0.52
C TYR A 241 -22.17 -8.47 0.79
N GLY A 242 -21.70 -7.32 1.29
CA GLY A 242 -20.88 -7.21 2.49
C GLY A 242 -19.40 -7.49 2.23
N SER A 243 -18.54 -6.92 3.08
CA SER A 243 -17.08 -7.10 3.02
C SER A 243 -16.66 -8.55 3.31
N ALA A 244 -17.38 -9.25 4.18
CA ALA A 244 -17.13 -10.66 4.49
C ALA A 244 -17.21 -11.56 3.23
N LYS A 245 -18.13 -11.27 2.31
CA LYS A 245 -18.23 -12.00 1.03
C LYS A 245 -17.06 -11.74 0.10
N LEU A 246 -16.52 -10.51 0.12
CA LEU A 246 -15.30 -10.20 -0.62
C LEU A 246 -14.07 -10.90 -0.03
N ALA A 247 -13.95 -10.95 1.30
CA ALA A 247 -12.90 -11.71 1.96
C ALA A 247 -13.01 -13.22 1.67
N GLU A 248 -14.23 -13.78 1.70
CA GLU A 248 -14.50 -15.15 1.28
C GLU A 248 -14.03 -15.38 -0.16
N PHE A 249 -14.46 -14.55 -1.12
CA PHE A 249 -14.05 -14.64 -2.52
C PHE A 249 -12.52 -14.64 -2.70
N MET A 250 -11.82 -13.73 -2.01
CA MET A 250 -10.36 -13.67 -2.06
C MET A 250 -9.72 -14.92 -1.44
N GLY A 251 -10.27 -15.41 -0.32
CA GLY A 251 -9.80 -16.60 0.38
C GLY A 251 -9.88 -17.87 -0.46
N ARG A 252 -10.87 -17.97 -1.36
CA ARG A 252 -11.03 -19.13 -2.25
C ARG A 252 -9.86 -19.32 -3.22
N PHE A 253 -9.02 -18.30 -3.46
CA PHE A 253 -7.84 -18.46 -4.29
C PHE A 253 -6.80 -19.41 -3.68
N ALA A 254 -6.87 -19.69 -2.37
CA ALA A 254 -6.08 -20.76 -1.73
C ALA A 254 -6.43 -22.17 -2.24
N LEU A 255 -7.62 -22.37 -2.85
CA LEU A 255 -8.14 -23.69 -3.25
C LEU A 255 -7.72 -24.13 -4.66
N GLU A 256 -6.83 -23.39 -5.33
CA GLU A 256 -6.43 -23.59 -6.74
C GLU A 256 -7.59 -23.67 -7.76
N SER A 257 -8.80 -23.26 -7.38
CA SER A 257 -9.99 -23.26 -8.24
C SER A 257 -9.95 -22.10 -9.25
N ALA A 258 -10.68 -22.23 -10.35
CA ALA A 258 -10.70 -21.21 -11.39
C ALA A 258 -11.35 -19.90 -10.88
N PRO A 259 -10.91 -18.72 -11.33
CA PRO A 259 -11.44 -17.44 -10.84
C PRO A 259 -12.97 -17.31 -11.03
N GLY A 260 -13.50 -17.87 -12.11
CA GLY A 260 -14.95 -17.89 -12.38
C GLY A 260 -15.72 -18.73 -11.36
N GLU A 261 -15.19 -19.88 -10.95
CA GLU A 261 -15.81 -20.75 -9.93
C GLU A 261 -15.76 -20.10 -8.54
N ASN A 262 -14.66 -19.41 -8.23
CA ASN A 262 -14.56 -18.62 -7.01
C ASN A 262 -15.64 -17.53 -6.96
N TRP A 263 -15.87 -16.86 -8.09
CA TRP A 263 -16.89 -15.83 -8.20
C TRP A 263 -18.30 -16.39 -8.00
N THR A 264 -18.67 -17.43 -8.75
CA THR A 264 -20.04 -18.01 -8.67
C THR A 264 -20.34 -18.66 -7.32
N THR A 265 -19.31 -19.03 -6.55
CA THR A 265 -19.51 -19.49 -5.18
C THR A 265 -19.76 -18.33 -4.20
N ALA A 266 -19.04 -17.22 -4.36
CA ALA A 266 -19.15 -16.09 -3.45
C ALA A 266 -20.35 -15.18 -3.74
N TYR A 267 -20.76 -15.07 -5.01
CA TYR A 267 -21.76 -14.10 -5.47
C TYR A 267 -22.90 -14.76 -6.26
N PRO A 268 -24.15 -14.28 -6.09
CA PRO A 268 -25.32 -14.86 -6.74
C PRO A 268 -25.50 -14.44 -8.20
N ILE A 269 -24.65 -13.55 -8.73
CA ILE A 269 -24.71 -13.06 -10.11
C ILE A 269 -23.45 -13.46 -10.89
N PRO A 270 -23.53 -13.69 -12.21
CA PRO A 270 -22.35 -13.89 -13.05
C PRO A 270 -21.40 -12.68 -13.01
N TYR A 271 -20.10 -12.94 -13.13
CA TYR A 271 -19.06 -11.89 -13.16
C TYR A 271 -19.33 -10.83 -14.22
N ARG A 272 -19.68 -11.27 -15.44
CA ARG A 272 -20.02 -10.38 -16.55
C ARG A 272 -21.23 -9.50 -16.26
N GLN A 273 -22.25 -10.05 -15.61
CA GLN A 273 -23.42 -9.26 -15.21
C GLN A 273 -23.02 -8.14 -14.25
N PHE A 274 -22.17 -8.43 -13.26
CA PHE A 274 -21.67 -7.40 -12.35
C PHE A 274 -20.90 -6.30 -13.09
N THR A 275 -19.98 -6.67 -13.98
CA THR A 275 -19.15 -5.68 -14.70
C THR A 275 -19.99 -4.80 -15.63
N ASP A 276 -21.02 -5.36 -16.27
CA ASP A 276 -21.93 -4.63 -17.16
C ASP A 276 -22.85 -3.69 -16.37
N GLU A 277 -23.43 -4.16 -15.26
CA GLU A 277 -24.25 -3.31 -14.39
C GLU A 277 -23.41 -2.19 -13.75
N PHE A 278 -22.16 -2.48 -13.35
CA PHE A 278 -21.26 -1.46 -12.81
C PHE A 278 -20.92 -0.40 -13.86
N ARG A 279 -20.68 -0.80 -15.12
CA ARG A 279 -20.45 0.14 -16.23
C ARG A 279 -21.62 1.11 -16.38
N ALA A 280 -22.84 0.60 -16.41
CA ALA A 280 -24.04 1.44 -16.51
C ALA A 280 -24.15 2.41 -15.32
N ARG A 281 -23.92 1.93 -14.09
CA ARG A 281 -23.92 2.76 -12.88
C ARG A 281 -22.87 3.86 -12.92
N LEU A 282 -21.66 3.55 -13.39
CA LEU A 282 -20.57 4.52 -13.49
C LEU A 282 -20.94 5.63 -14.48
N GLU A 283 -21.53 5.27 -15.62
CA GLU A 283 -22.03 6.23 -16.61
C GLU A 283 -23.17 7.10 -16.07
N ASP A 284 -24.07 6.52 -15.26
CA ASP A 284 -25.16 7.26 -14.59
C ASP A 284 -24.66 8.36 -13.64
N LEU A 285 -23.48 8.21 -13.02
CA LEU A 285 -22.89 9.26 -12.18
C LEU A 285 -22.71 10.57 -12.94
N SER A 286 -22.29 10.49 -14.21
CA SER A 286 -22.13 11.68 -15.06
C SER A 286 -23.45 12.33 -15.45
N ARG A 287 -24.56 11.56 -15.49
CA ARG A 287 -25.90 12.07 -15.77
C ARG A 287 -26.51 12.76 -14.56
N ALA A 288 -26.26 12.22 -13.37
CA ALA A 288 -26.81 12.74 -12.11
C ALA A 288 -26.09 14.00 -11.60
N MET A 289 -24.83 14.21 -12.00
CA MET A 289 -24.01 15.36 -11.58
C MET A 289 -23.42 16.07 -12.81
N PRO A 290 -24.11 17.08 -13.37
CA PRO A 290 -23.54 17.91 -14.42
C PRO A 290 -22.25 18.58 -13.91
N PRO A 291 -21.24 18.81 -14.78
CA PRO A 291 -20.02 19.50 -14.37
C PRO A 291 -20.38 20.87 -13.77
N ALA A 292 -19.83 21.16 -12.59
CA ALA A 292 -20.03 22.44 -11.93
C ALA A 292 -19.58 23.57 -12.86
N ALA A 293 -20.50 24.49 -13.17
CA ALA A 293 -20.20 25.68 -13.95
C ALA A 293 -19.13 26.51 -13.22
N GLY A 294 -17.96 26.63 -13.84
CA GLY A 294 -16.86 27.56 -13.55
C GLY A 294 -16.85 28.18 -12.14
N GLY A 295 -16.49 27.39 -11.13
CA GLY A 295 -16.25 27.88 -9.77
C GLY A 295 -14.81 27.61 -9.36
N SER A 296 -13.97 28.64 -9.37
CA SER A 296 -12.65 28.60 -8.73
C SER A 296 -12.85 28.43 -7.23
N LEU A 297 -12.73 27.20 -6.75
CA LEU A 297 -12.53 26.92 -5.33
C LEU A 297 -11.23 26.15 -5.22
N ALA A 298 -10.28 26.75 -4.49
CA ALA A 298 -9.04 26.14 -4.02
C ALA A 298 -9.34 25.04 -2.97
N ALA A 299 -10.25 24.12 -3.30
CA ALA A 299 -10.36 22.83 -2.65
C ALA A 299 -9.27 21.93 -3.24
N SER A 300 -8.52 21.24 -2.39
CA SER A 300 -7.54 20.24 -2.79
C SER A 300 -8.13 19.37 -3.90
N ARG A 301 -7.39 19.21 -5.01
CA ARG A 301 -7.85 18.40 -6.15
C ARG A 301 -8.33 17.05 -5.63
N PRO A 302 -9.54 16.60 -6.01
CA PRO A 302 -9.99 15.25 -5.70
C PRO A 302 -8.91 14.25 -6.13
N SER A 303 -8.38 13.51 -5.16
CA SER A 303 -7.27 12.58 -5.36
C SER A 303 -7.73 11.17 -5.01
N CYS A 304 -7.38 10.21 -5.86
CA CYS A 304 -7.50 8.79 -5.53
C CYS A 304 -6.39 8.37 -4.54
N ASP A 305 -5.34 9.19 -4.38
CA ASP A 305 -4.17 8.98 -3.50
C ASP A 305 -4.37 9.68 -2.14
#